data_AF-A0A1H5QAF5-F1
#
_entry.id   AF-A0A1H5QAF5-F1
#
_cell.length_a   1.000
_cell.length_b   1.000
_cell.length_c   1.000
_cell.angle_alpha   90.00
_cell.angle_beta   90.00
_cell.angle_gamma   90.00
#
_symmetry.space_group_name_H-M   'P 1'
#
loop_
_entity.id
_entity.type
_entity.pdbx_description
1 polymer ?
#
loop_
_entity_poly.entity_id
_entity_poly.type
_entity_poly.pdbx_seq_one_letter_code
_entity_poly.pdbx_strand_id
1 'polypeptide(L)'
;MARAADAMDRGERPRVAPPARQPDRRPDLRGRERLLLALQEQAGNRAVQRMVTGSRGPVVQRATGLAADVGGFVGGLAGVFDHWSDSGADATSRMKALAAAINAGLARVGVPKIGLFPGLAGTGGSVLGTFNPAVWILDVSLASLQRPALGTQERAELADTVLHESRHAEQFFRVARLLCARELAAASGKKKERRDAKTIAASVAKSLNMDQGVVETAQQQGGGLTQEEQAEADSWAKTIPSNDDVQAELKKKRVAWNRSLQDVQDFHKDYVATPKQPGNPRMPVAGSAFQDRFKELEKGFELAYAQYRQIYRVYQLQLSFEADAWQIGRAAHTTVAKQPPPDLDAKLADLRAPWDLVFANWRAWLFTAPPRPHRDPAAIQPLVQRHAIPAELEPLRDDVEPAS
;
A
#
# COMPACT_ATOMS: atom_id res chain seq x y z
N MET A 1 46.89 -53.47 -65.71
CA MET A 1 47.68 -54.61 -65.19
C MET A 1 48.87 -54.06 -64.41
N ALA A 2 49.27 -54.75 -63.34
CA ALA A 2 50.45 -54.54 -62.46
C ALA A 2 50.34 -53.56 -61.27
N ARG A 3 50.00 -54.18 -60.11
CA ARG A 3 50.58 -54.10 -58.74
C ARG A 3 51.62 -53.01 -58.42
N ALA A 4 51.55 -52.40 -57.21
CA ALA A 4 52.22 -52.89 -55.99
C ALA A 4 52.02 -51.96 -54.76
N ALA A 5 51.90 -52.62 -53.60
CA ALA A 5 52.25 -52.26 -52.22
C ALA A 5 52.29 -50.78 -51.76
N ASP A 6 51.60 -50.48 -50.66
CA ASP A 6 52.34 -50.09 -49.46
C ASP A 6 51.58 -50.42 -48.16
N ALA A 7 52.31 -50.93 -47.18
CA ALA A 7 51.83 -51.36 -45.88
C ALA A 7 52.64 -50.61 -44.83
N MET A 8 52.01 -49.73 -44.04
CA MET A 8 52.60 -49.22 -42.81
C MET A 8 51.58 -49.10 -41.69
N ASP A 9 51.84 -49.92 -40.67
CA ASP A 9 51.98 -49.55 -39.26
C ASP A 9 50.74 -49.02 -38.50
N ARG A 10 50.10 -49.93 -37.75
CA ARG A 10 49.07 -49.63 -36.75
C ARG A 10 49.73 -49.43 -35.39
N GLY A 11 50.07 -48.18 -35.07
CA GLY A 11 50.38 -47.78 -33.70
C GLY A 11 49.11 -47.70 -32.85
N GLU A 12 48.90 -48.68 -31.98
CA GLU A 12 47.89 -48.62 -30.91
C GLU A 12 48.23 -47.49 -29.93
N ARG A 13 47.34 -46.48 -29.84
CA ARG A 13 47.42 -45.44 -28.81
C ARG A 13 46.75 -45.93 -27.51
N PRO A 14 47.35 -45.69 -26.33
CA PRO A 14 46.73 -46.04 -25.06
C PRO A 14 45.46 -45.22 -24.80
N ARG A 15 44.39 -45.90 -24.38
CA ARG A 15 43.12 -45.28 -23.95
C ARG A 15 43.33 -44.52 -22.64
N VAL A 16 43.25 -43.19 -22.72
CA VAL A 16 43.18 -42.30 -21.55
C VAL A 16 41.77 -42.36 -20.97
N ALA A 17 41.65 -42.67 -19.68
CA ALA A 17 40.37 -42.67 -18.96
C ALA A 17 39.76 -41.25 -18.91
N PRO A 18 38.43 -41.09 -19.08
CA PRO A 18 37.81 -39.77 -19.03
C PRO A 18 37.86 -39.19 -17.61
N PRO A 19 38.06 -37.87 -17.46
CA PRO A 19 38.11 -37.22 -16.15
C PRO A 19 36.76 -37.32 -15.43
N ALA A 20 36.83 -37.51 -14.11
CA ALA A 20 35.67 -37.54 -13.22
C ALA A 20 34.82 -36.28 -13.37
N ARG A 21 33.49 -36.45 -13.54
CA ARG A 21 32.52 -35.35 -13.60
C ARG A 21 32.60 -34.51 -12.32
N GLN A 22 32.98 -33.26 -12.45
CA GLN A 22 32.82 -32.27 -11.37
C GLN A 22 31.32 -32.07 -11.09
N PRO A 23 30.91 -31.98 -9.81
CA PRO A 23 29.53 -31.73 -9.45
C PRO A 23 29.08 -30.36 -10.00
N ASP A 24 27.97 -30.38 -10.72
CA ASP A 24 27.32 -29.23 -11.35
C ASP A 24 26.94 -28.19 -10.27
N ARG A 25 27.81 -27.20 -10.04
CA ARG A 25 27.55 -26.05 -9.15
C ARG A 25 26.55 -25.10 -9.81
N ARG A 26 25.30 -25.52 -9.91
CA ARG A 26 24.23 -24.59 -10.27
C ARG A 26 24.02 -23.61 -9.12
N PRO A 27 24.04 -22.29 -9.38
CA PRO A 27 23.79 -21.29 -8.35
C PRO A 27 22.38 -21.50 -7.76
N ASP A 28 22.29 -21.45 -6.44
CA ASP A 28 21.01 -21.56 -5.71
C ASP A 28 20.10 -20.39 -6.10
N LEU A 29 19.13 -20.69 -6.99
CA LEU A 29 18.15 -19.71 -7.47
C LEU A 29 17.19 -19.27 -6.35
N ARG A 30 16.98 -20.08 -5.31
CA ARG A 30 16.05 -19.76 -4.22
C ARG A 30 16.58 -18.66 -3.30
N GLY A 31 17.89 -18.62 -3.07
CA GLY A 31 18.54 -17.54 -2.33
C GLY A 31 18.43 -16.19 -3.06
N ARG A 32 18.53 -16.20 -4.39
CA ARG A 32 18.47 -14.99 -5.21
C ARG A 32 17.07 -14.39 -5.30
N GLU A 33 16.03 -15.22 -5.37
CA GLU A 33 14.63 -14.77 -5.31
C GLU A 33 14.27 -14.14 -3.96
N ARG A 34 14.70 -14.76 -2.84
CA ARG A 34 14.48 -14.17 -1.50
C ARG A 34 15.21 -12.86 -1.30
N LEU A 35 16.43 -12.75 -1.82
CA LEU A 35 17.20 -11.50 -1.79
C LEU A 35 16.52 -10.41 -2.63
N LEU A 36 15.99 -10.75 -3.81
CA LEU A 36 15.27 -9.80 -4.67
C LEU A 36 13.97 -9.31 -4.03
N LEU A 37 13.19 -10.21 -3.41
CA LEU A 37 11.98 -9.84 -2.66
C LEU A 37 12.29 -8.97 -1.44
N ALA A 38 13.31 -9.33 -0.65
CA ALA A 38 13.73 -8.52 0.50
C ALA A 38 14.24 -7.14 0.05
N LEU A 39 14.96 -7.05 -1.06
CA LEU A 39 15.37 -5.76 -1.64
C LEU A 39 14.19 -4.98 -2.23
N GLN A 40 13.18 -5.66 -2.76
CA GLN A 40 11.95 -5.03 -3.24
C GLN A 40 11.16 -4.42 -2.09
N GLU A 41 11.10 -5.14 -0.97
CA GLU A 41 10.50 -4.68 0.29
C GLU A 41 11.30 -3.53 0.93
N GLN A 42 12.63 -3.55 0.85
CA GLN A 42 13.49 -2.60 1.58
C GLN A 42 13.90 -1.36 0.78
N ALA A 43 14.09 -1.49 -0.54
CA ALA A 43 14.64 -0.42 -1.39
C ALA A 43 13.68 0.03 -2.52
N GLY A 44 12.51 -0.62 -2.62
CA GLY A 44 11.50 -0.35 -3.63
C GLY A 44 11.84 -0.90 -5.02
N ASN A 45 10.81 -1.06 -5.86
CA ASN A 45 10.91 -1.63 -7.20
C ASN A 45 12.01 -0.96 -8.06
N ARG A 46 12.21 0.37 -7.91
CA ARG A 46 13.26 1.13 -8.61
C ARG A 46 14.69 0.71 -8.23
N ALA A 47 14.95 0.30 -6.98
CA ALA A 47 16.28 -0.17 -6.58
C ALA A 47 16.55 -1.59 -7.09
N VAL A 48 15.55 -2.47 -7.06
CA VAL A 48 15.64 -3.82 -7.61
C VAL A 48 15.88 -3.80 -9.11
N GLN A 49 15.15 -2.96 -9.86
CA GLN A 49 15.33 -2.81 -11.30
C GLN A 49 16.75 -2.33 -11.67
N ARG A 50 17.35 -1.45 -10.86
CA ARG A 50 18.75 -1.02 -11.01
C ARG A 50 19.75 -2.17 -10.86
N MET A 51 19.53 -3.05 -9.89
CA MET A 51 20.40 -4.20 -9.65
C MET A 51 20.23 -5.32 -10.69
N VAL A 52 19.01 -5.53 -11.18
CA VAL A 52 18.73 -6.58 -12.18
C VAL A 52 19.24 -6.21 -13.57
N THR A 53 19.18 -4.93 -13.96
CA THR A 53 19.50 -4.50 -15.33
C THR A 53 20.98 -4.17 -15.55
N GLY A 54 21.82 -4.12 -14.51
CA GLY A 54 23.25 -3.85 -14.64
C GLY A 54 23.60 -2.47 -15.21
N SER A 55 22.64 -1.53 -15.26
CA SER A 55 22.84 -0.20 -15.83
C SER A 55 23.77 0.63 -14.95
N ARG A 56 25.00 0.85 -15.44
CA ARG A 56 26.06 1.64 -14.78
C ARG A 56 25.81 3.14 -14.98
N GLY A 57 24.89 3.69 -14.20
CA GLY A 57 24.65 5.13 -14.09
C GLY A 57 23.20 5.43 -13.72
N PRO A 58 22.91 6.42 -12.85
CA PRO A 58 21.54 6.83 -12.60
C PRO A 58 21.00 7.49 -13.87
N VAL A 59 20.15 6.77 -14.63
CA VAL A 59 19.20 7.46 -15.52
C VAL A 59 18.27 8.21 -14.58
N VAL A 60 18.55 9.50 -14.36
CA VAL A 60 17.65 10.39 -13.64
C VAL A 60 16.44 10.54 -14.53
N GLN A 61 15.42 9.73 -14.28
CA GLN A 61 14.13 9.88 -14.92
C GLN A 61 13.60 11.27 -14.51
N ARG A 62 13.59 12.20 -15.46
CA ARG A 62 13.05 13.54 -15.24
C ARG A 62 11.54 13.40 -15.10
N ALA A 63 10.98 14.07 -14.10
CA ALA A 63 9.52 14.18 -14.00
C ALA A 63 8.99 14.88 -15.27
N THR A 64 7.86 14.38 -15.80
CA THR A 64 7.23 14.93 -17.01
C THR A 64 5.79 15.35 -16.72
N GLY A 65 5.24 16.26 -17.55
CA GLY A 65 3.87 16.75 -17.43
C GLY A 65 3.58 17.41 -16.08
N LEU A 66 2.48 17.08 -15.41
CA LEU A 66 2.11 17.74 -14.14
C LEU A 66 3.16 17.51 -13.05
N ALA A 67 3.82 16.35 -13.06
CA ALA A 67 4.90 16.04 -12.14
C ALA A 67 6.13 16.96 -12.29
N ALA A 68 6.33 17.54 -13.48
CA ALA A 68 7.46 18.44 -13.73
C ALA A 68 7.27 19.84 -13.10
N ASP A 69 6.03 20.25 -12.83
CA ASP A 69 5.68 21.58 -12.31
C ASP A 69 4.57 21.53 -11.24
N VAL A 70 4.84 20.78 -10.15
CA VAL A 70 3.95 20.74 -8.99
C VAL A 70 3.75 22.13 -8.40
N GLY A 71 4.81 22.94 -8.36
CA GLY A 71 4.77 24.31 -7.83
C GLY A 71 3.82 25.22 -8.62
N GLY A 72 3.87 25.20 -9.95
CA GLY A 72 2.96 25.97 -10.79
C GLY A 72 1.53 25.46 -10.79
N PHE A 73 1.29 24.16 -10.53
CA PHE A 73 -0.06 23.66 -10.28
C PHE A 73 -0.61 24.17 -8.94
N VAL A 74 0.17 24.00 -7.85
CA VAL A 74 -0.22 24.47 -6.51
C VAL A 74 -0.37 25.99 -6.47
N GLY A 75 0.45 26.75 -7.20
CA GLY A 75 0.30 28.19 -7.34
C GLY A 75 -1.05 28.60 -7.95
N GLY A 76 -1.58 27.81 -8.89
CA GLY A 76 -2.94 27.99 -9.42
C GLY A 76 -4.02 27.72 -8.37
N LEU A 77 -3.81 26.75 -7.48
CA LEU A 77 -4.72 26.47 -6.36
C LEU A 77 -4.65 27.53 -5.26
N ALA A 78 -3.50 28.18 -5.06
CA ALA A 78 -3.33 29.21 -4.03
C ALA A 78 -4.37 30.32 -4.17
N GLY A 79 -4.59 30.83 -5.40
CA GLY A 79 -5.64 31.82 -5.66
C GLY A 79 -7.05 31.32 -5.33
N VAL A 80 -7.34 30.02 -5.52
CA VAL A 80 -8.61 29.42 -5.10
C VAL A 80 -8.74 29.43 -3.57
N PHE A 81 -7.66 29.13 -2.85
CA PHE A 81 -7.65 29.10 -1.39
C PHE A 81 -7.70 30.49 -0.75
N ASP A 82 -7.12 31.50 -1.40
CA ASP A 82 -7.14 32.89 -0.93
C ASP A 82 -8.57 33.47 -0.96
N HIS A 83 -9.34 33.12 -1.99
CA HIS A 83 -10.73 33.54 -2.15
C HIS A 83 -11.76 32.55 -1.56
N TRP A 84 -11.31 31.51 -0.86
CA TRP A 84 -12.20 30.43 -0.38
C TRP A 84 -13.27 30.93 0.59
N SER A 85 -12.91 31.89 1.42
CA SER A 85 -13.72 32.43 2.51
C SER A 85 -14.30 33.82 2.22
N ASP A 86 -14.22 34.28 0.97
CA ASP A 86 -14.79 35.55 0.55
C ASP A 86 -16.30 35.59 0.78
N SER A 87 -16.82 36.78 1.08
CA SER A 87 -18.25 36.99 1.24
C SER A 87 -18.98 36.64 -0.06
N GLY A 88 -19.90 35.67 0.01
CA GLY A 88 -20.63 35.14 -1.13
C GLY A 88 -19.97 33.94 -1.82
N ALA A 89 -18.82 33.47 -1.35
CA ALA A 89 -18.27 32.19 -1.78
C ALA A 89 -19.12 31.03 -1.24
N ASP A 90 -19.61 30.18 -2.14
CA ASP A 90 -20.39 28.99 -1.83
C ASP A 90 -19.74 27.75 -2.46
N ALA A 91 -20.35 26.58 -2.26
CA ALA A 91 -19.81 25.33 -2.81
C ALA A 91 -19.70 25.36 -4.35
N THR A 92 -20.62 26.04 -5.04
CA THR A 92 -20.65 26.13 -6.50
C THR A 92 -19.53 27.03 -7.03
N SER A 93 -19.31 28.21 -6.43
CA SER A 93 -18.25 29.13 -6.84
C SER A 93 -16.86 28.56 -6.54
N ARG A 94 -16.69 27.89 -5.39
CA ARG A 94 -15.45 27.14 -5.04
C ARG A 94 -15.16 26.02 -6.02
N MET A 95 -16.18 25.21 -6.37
CA MET A 95 -16.03 24.15 -7.37
C MET A 95 -15.63 24.72 -8.74
N LYS A 96 -16.25 25.82 -9.17
CA LYS A 96 -15.89 26.47 -10.44
C LYS A 96 -14.46 27.00 -10.43
N ALA A 97 -14.00 27.58 -9.32
CA ALA A 97 -12.64 28.06 -9.16
C ALA A 97 -11.62 26.91 -9.18
N LEU A 98 -11.90 25.80 -8.48
CA LEU A 98 -11.10 24.58 -8.56
C LEU A 98 -11.05 24.03 -9.98
N ALA A 99 -12.20 23.92 -10.65
CA ALA A 99 -12.29 23.40 -12.01
C ALA A 99 -11.45 24.23 -12.98
N ALA A 100 -11.45 25.56 -12.83
CA ALA A 100 -10.64 26.45 -13.64
C ALA A 100 -9.14 26.22 -13.39
N ALA A 101 -8.70 26.17 -12.13
CA ALA A 101 -7.30 25.95 -11.77
C ALA A 101 -6.77 24.59 -12.26
N ILE A 102 -7.54 23.52 -12.06
CA ILE A 102 -7.19 22.15 -12.51
C ILE A 102 -7.04 22.10 -14.02
N ASN A 103 -8.06 22.59 -14.74
CA ASN A 103 -8.07 22.54 -16.19
C ASN A 103 -7.01 23.45 -16.82
N ALA A 104 -6.63 24.55 -16.16
CA ALA A 104 -5.48 25.34 -16.58
C ALA A 104 -4.18 24.54 -16.47
N GLY A 105 -3.98 23.76 -15.39
CA GLY A 105 -2.85 22.85 -15.25
C GLY A 105 -2.82 21.76 -16.31
N LEU A 106 -3.95 21.07 -16.53
CA LEU A 106 -4.08 20.01 -17.53
C LEU A 106 -3.86 20.52 -18.97
N ALA A 107 -4.36 21.70 -19.29
CA ALA A 107 -4.16 22.31 -20.61
C ALA A 107 -2.68 22.56 -20.93
N ARG A 108 -1.87 22.95 -19.93
CA ARG A 108 -0.41 23.15 -20.11
C ARG A 108 0.32 21.87 -20.54
N VAL A 109 -0.24 20.71 -20.21
CA VAL A 109 0.33 19.39 -20.56
C VAL A 109 -0.45 18.70 -21.67
N GLY A 110 -1.33 19.44 -22.37
CA GLY A 110 -2.09 18.96 -23.53
C GLY A 110 -3.25 18.02 -23.20
N VAL A 111 -3.60 17.84 -21.92
CA VAL A 111 -4.69 16.97 -21.50
C VAL A 111 -6.04 17.69 -21.70
N PRO A 112 -7.05 17.04 -22.31
CA PRO A 112 -8.36 17.62 -22.49
C PRO A 112 -9.02 18.00 -21.17
N LYS A 113 -9.86 19.04 -21.23
CA LYS A 113 -10.62 19.53 -20.09
C LYS A 113 -11.40 18.39 -19.42
N ILE A 114 -11.27 18.25 -18.11
CA ILE A 114 -12.09 17.36 -17.29
C ILE A 114 -13.31 18.11 -16.74
N GLY A 115 -14.42 17.39 -16.57
CA GLY A 115 -15.55 17.85 -15.79
C GLY A 115 -15.23 17.81 -14.29
N LEU A 116 -15.83 18.71 -13.52
CA LEU A 116 -15.85 18.60 -12.05
C LEU A 116 -17.31 18.48 -11.61
N PHE A 117 -17.57 17.49 -10.77
CA PHE A 117 -18.89 17.26 -10.18
C PHE A 117 -18.74 17.04 -8.68
N PRO A 118 -19.67 17.53 -7.84
CA PRO A 118 -19.67 17.21 -6.43
C PRO A 118 -20.62 16.05 -6.14
N GLY A 119 -20.13 14.99 -5.49
CA GLY A 119 -20.98 13.96 -4.88
C GLY A 119 -21.63 13.00 -5.86
N LEU A 120 -20.90 12.51 -6.87
CA LEU A 120 -21.26 11.28 -7.55
C LEU A 120 -21.29 10.13 -6.52
N ALA A 121 -22.20 9.18 -6.74
CA ALA A 121 -22.36 8.03 -5.85
C ALA A 121 -21.03 7.24 -5.77
N GLY A 122 -20.43 7.20 -4.58
CA GLY A 122 -19.12 6.58 -4.35
C GLY A 122 -18.13 7.52 -3.66
N THR A 123 -18.33 8.83 -3.81
CA THR A 123 -17.49 9.88 -3.22
C THR A 123 -18.15 10.36 -1.94
N GLY A 124 -17.98 9.57 -0.88
CA GLY A 124 -18.53 9.81 0.45
C GLY A 124 -17.63 9.18 1.52
N GLY A 125 -17.56 9.80 2.70
CA GLY A 125 -16.63 9.39 3.76
C GLY A 125 -15.28 10.12 3.68
N SER A 126 -14.17 9.44 4.03
CA SER A 126 -12.82 10.02 4.17
C SER A 126 -12.11 10.32 2.83
N VAL A 127 -12.78 10.17 1.70
CA VAL A 127 -12.20 10.39 0.36
C VAL A 127 -12.55 11.80 -0.10
N LEU A 128 -11.53 12.63 -0.35
CA LEU A 128 -11.70 14.03 -0.74
C LEU A 128 -12.01 14.20 -2.23
N GLY A 129 -11.73 13.20 -3.06
CA GLY A 129 -12.04 13.20 -4.48
C GLY A 129 -11.70 11.89 -5.18
N THR A 130 -12.16 11.74 -6.43
CA THR A 130 -11.91 10.55 -7.27
C THR A 130 -12.05 10.92 -8.74
N PHE A 131 -11.11 10.52 -9.58
CA PHE A 131 -11.21 10.63 -11.03
C PHE A 131 -11.87 9.41 -11.67
N ASN A 132 -12.84 9.63 -12.54
CA ASN A 132 -13.51 8.59 -13.32
C ASN A 132 -13.17 8.73 -14.81
N PRO A 133 -12.33 7.84 -15.38
CA PRO A 133 -11.92 7.92 -16.78
C PRO A 133 -13.07 7.67 -17.76
N ALA A 134 -14.09 6.89 -17.38
CA ALA A 134 -15.18 6.49 -18.26
C ALA A 134 -16.08 7.66 -18.67
N VAL A 135 -16.19 8.67 -17.79
CA VAL A 135 -16.98 9.89 -18.02
C VAL A 135 -16.11 11.15 -18.02
N TRP A 136 -14.79 11.00 -17.87
CA TRP A 136 -13.80 12.08 -17.84
C TRP A 136 -14.11 13.20 -16.82
N ILE A 137 -14.49 12.79 -15.60
CA ILE A 137 -14.89 13.67 -14.50
C ILE A 137 -14.02 13.42 -13.27
N LEU A 138 -13.63 14.49 -12.60
CA LEU A 138 -13.09 14.47 -11.25
C LEU A 138 -14.22 14.83 -10.27
N ASP A 139 -14.53 13.90 -9.37
CA ASP A 139 -15.43 14.15 -8.26
C ASP A 139 -14.67 14.73 -7.07
N VAL A 140 -15.22 15.78 -6.45
CA VAL A 140 -14.68 16.40 -5.23
C VAL A 140 -15.73 16.33 -4.13
N SER A 141 -15.27 16.02 -2.92
CA SER A 141 -16.09 15.97 -1.72
C SER A 141 -16.93 17.25 -1.54
N LEU A 142 -18.25 17.11 -1.63
CA LEU A 142 -19.20 18.20 -1.37
C LEU A 142 -19.01 18.78 0.05
N ALA A 143 -18.73 17.91 1.03
CA ALA A 143 -18.49 18.34 2.39
C ALA A 143 -17.35 19.35 2.45
N SER A 144 -16.24 19.11 1.73
CA SER A 144 -15.10 20.03 1.67
C SER A 144 -15.49 21.37 1.04
N LEU A 145 -16.26 21.34 -0.06
CA LEU A 145 -16.74 22.54 -0.75
C LEU A 145 -17.70 23.39 0.10
N GLN A 146 -18.49 22.74 0.96
CA GLN A 146 -19.43 23.41 1.87
C GLN A 146 -18.73 24.06 3.07
N ARG A 147 -17.48 23.73 3.37
CA ARG A 147 -16.76 24.35 4.49
C ARG A 147 -16.47 25.82 4.19
N PRO A 148 -16.90 26.75 5.06
CA PRO A 148 -16.72 28.19 4.83
C PRO A 148 -15.24 28.60 4.88
N ALA A 149 -14.42 27.86 5.61
CA ALA A 149 -12.99 28.07 5.72
C ALA A 149 -12.25 26.72 5.74
N LEU A 150 -11.02 26.74 5.22
CA LEU A 150 -10.07 25.64 5.28
C LEU A 150 -8.80 26.12 5.99
N GLY A 151 -8.37 25.39 7.01
CA GLY A 151 -7.05 25.56 7.61
C GLY A 151 -5.93 25.08 6.68
N THR A 152 -4.68 25.38 7.02
CA THR A 152 -3.51 25.02 6.18
C THR A 152 -3.45 23.53 5.85
N GLN A 153 -3.71 22.68 6.84
CA GLN A 153 -3.68 21.22 6.65
C GLN A 153 -4.78 20.75 5.69
N GLU A 154 -5.98 21.32 5.80
CA GLU A 154 -7.13 20.97 4.95
C GLU A 154 -6.94 21.46 3.51
N ARG A 155 -6.33 22.64 3.33
CA ARG A 155 -5.89 23.13 2.02
C ARG A 155 -4.84 22.19 1.40
N ALA A 156 -3.90 21.71 2.22
CA ALA A 156 -2.86 20.79 1.76
C ALA A 156 -3.41 19.43 1.36
N GLU A 157 -4.36 18.87 2.11
CA GLU A 157 -5.07 17.63 1.78
C GLU A 157 -5.93 17.76 0.52
N LEU A 158 -6.61 18.90 0.34
CA LEU A 158 -7.36 19.18 -0.88
C LEU A 158 -6.42 19.34 -2.08
N ALA A 159 -5.27 20.01 -1.93
CA ALA A 159 -4.27 20.13 -2.99
C ALA A 159 -3.62 18.79 -3.35
N ASP A 160 -3.31 17.95 -2.36
CA ASP A 160 -2.83 16.57 -2.53
C ASP A 160 -3.80 15.79 -3.41
N THR A 161 -5.06 15.75 -2.98
CA THR A 161 -6.14 15.02 -3.65
C THR A 161 -6.34 15.52 -5.07
N VAL A 162 -6.54 16.83 -5.24
CA VAL A 162 -6.86 17.39 -6.56
C VAL A 162 -5.72 17.15 -7.56
N LEU A 163 -4.46 17.29 -7.13
CA LEU A 163 -3.33 17.01 -8.02
C LEU A 163 -3.16 15.51 -8.27
N HIS A 164 -3.39 14.65 -7.28
CA HIS A 164 -3.40 13.19 -7.42
C HIS A 164 -4.41 12.76 -8.51
N GLU A 165 -5.66 13.20 -8.40
CA GLU A 165 -6.71 12.86 -9.36
C GLU A 165 -6.45 13.50 -10.75
N SER A 166 -5.91 14.71 -10.80
CA SER A 166 -5.50 15.35 -12.06
C SER A 166 -4.36 14.57 -12.74
N ARG A 167 -3.46 13.97 -11.94
CA ARG A 167 -2.39 13.12 -12.45
C ARG A 167 -2.94 11.85 -13.06
N HIS A 168 -4.02 11.26 -12.51
CA HIS A 168 -4.70 10.16 -13.18
C HIS A 168 -5.25 10.56 -14.56
N ALA A 169 -5.91 11.72 -14.68
CA ALA A 169 -6.38 12.20 -15.98
C ALA A 169 -5.24 12.28 -17.03
N GLU A 170 -4.09 12.82 -16.62
CA GLU A 170 -2.89 12.87 -17.48
C GLU A 170 -2.37 11.48 -17.86
N GLN A 171 -2.25 10.58 -16.89
CA GLN A 171 -1.76 9.21 -17.10
C GLN A 171 -2.64 8.44 -18.08
N PHE A 172 -3.97 8.45 -17.88
CA PHE A 172 -4.92 7.79 -18.78
C PHE A 172 -4.85 8.38 -20.19
N PHE A 173 -4.77 9.70 -20.32
CA PHE A 173 -4.65 10.35 -21.61
C PHE A 173 -3.38 9.95 -22.36
N ARG A 174 -2.23 9.91 -21.68
CA ARG A 174 -0.95 9.49 -22.28
C ARG A 174 -0.92 8.00 -22.65
N VAL A 175 -1.50 7.14 -21.82
CA VAL A 175 -1.67 5.72 -22.16
C VAL A 175 -2.54 5.56 -23.40
N ALA A 176 -3.64 6.30 -23.50
CA ALA A 176 -4.48 6.30 -24.70
C ALA A 176 -3.70 6.75 -25.95
N ARG A 177 -2.92 7.84 -25.88
CA ARG A 177 -2.04 8.30 -26.98
C ARG A 177 -1.08 7.20 -27.43
N LEU A 178 -0.39 6.55 -26.48
CA LEU A 178 0.55 5.47 -26.73
C LEU A 178 -0.11 4.27 -27.42
N LEU A 179 -1.25 3.80 -26.89
CA LEU A 179 -1.95 2.63 -27.42
C LEU A 179 -2.51 2.92 -28.82
N CYS A 180 -3.14 4.07 -29.04
CA CYS A 180 -3.62 4.46 -30.36
C CYS A 180 -2.48 4.52 -31.39
N ALA A 181 -1.31 5.09 -31.02
CA ALA A 181 -0.16 5.16 -31.92
C ALA A 181 0.38 3.76 -32.29
N ARG A 182 0.43 2.83 -31.33
CA ARG A 182 0.86 1.44 -31.57
C ARG A 182 -0.09 0.70 -32.51
N GLU A 183 -1.39 0.83 -32.27
CA GLU A 183 -2.42 0.21 -33.09
C GLU A 183 -2.42 0.74 -34.53
N LEU A 184 -2.22 2.06 -34.72
CA LEU A 184 -2.08 2.68 -36.03
C LEU A 184 -0.81 2.21 -36.77
N ALA A 185 0.32 2.10 -36.07
CA ALA A 185 1.55 1.57 -36.64
C ALA A 185 1.39 0.10 -37.07
N ALA A 186 0.73 -0.72 -36.25
CA ALA A 186 0.43 -2.11 -36.56
C ALA A 186 -0.53 -2.26 -37.77
N ALA A 187 -1.56 -1.41 -37.86
CA ALA A 187 -2.52 -1.41 -38.97
C ALA A 187 -1.88 -0.98 -40.30
N SER A 188 -0.89 -0.09 -40.26
CA SER A 188 -0.20 0.40 -41.46
C SER A 188 0.58 -0.70 -42.18
N GLY A 189 1.05 -1.73 -41.46
CA GLY A 189 1.78 -2.88 -42.02
C GLY A 189 0.92 -3.95 -42.71
N LYS A 190 -0.41 -3.95 -42.52
CA LYS A 190 -1.31 -4.99 -43.04
C LYS A 190 -2.32 -4.44 -44.05
N LYS A 191 -2.09 -4.64 -45.36
CA LYS A 191 -2.98 -4.14 -46.43
C LYS A 191 -4.44 -4.63 -46.35
N LYS A 192 -4.70 -5.82 -45.77
CA LYS A 192 -6.04 -6.45 -45.74
C LYS A 192 -6.87 -6.18 -44.47
N GLU A 193 -6.28 -5.59 -43.43
CA GLU A 193 -6.93 -5.40 -42.11
C GLU A 193 -6.71 -3.97 -41.57
N ARG A 194 -6.77 -2.97 -42.45
CA ARG A 194 -6.68 -1.57 -42.01
C ARG A 194 -7.93 -1.21 -41.21
N ARG A 195 -7.84 -1.33 -39.89
CA ARG A 195 -8.77 -0.67 -38.97
C ARG A 195 -8.63 0.83 -39.16
N ASP A 196 -9.76 1.51 -39.32
CA ASP A 196 -9.78 2.96 -39.35
C ASP A 196 -9.49 3.53 -37.94
N ALA A 197 -9.15 4.82 -37.92
CA ALA A 197 -8.77 5.52 -36.70
C ALA A 197 -9.87 5.47 -35.62
N LYS A 198 -11.14 5.64 -36.01
CA LYS A 198 -12.29 5.62 -35.09
C LYS A 198 -12.47 4.24 -34.45
N THR A 199 -12.32 3.16 -35.23
CA THR A 199 -12.35 1.79 -34.71
C THR A 199 -11.22 1.54 -33.70
N ILE A 200 -10.01 2.06 -33.96
CA ILE A 200 -8.90 1.97 -33.00
C ILE A 200 -9.21 2.73 -31.72
N ALA A 201 -9.70 3.98 -31.82
CA ALA A 201 -10.05 4.79 -30.65
C ALA A 201 -11.12 4.13 -29.79
N ALA A 202 -12.20 3.61 -30.40
CA ALA A 202 -13.25 2.88 -29.68
C ALA A 202 -12.72 1.62 -28.96
N SER A 203 -11.79 0.88 -29.59
CA SER A 203 -11.14 -0.28 -28.96
C SER A 203 -10.31 0.12 -27.75
N VAL A 204 -9.51 1.18 -27.86
CA VAL A 204 -8.66 1.69 -26.77
C VAL A 204 -9.52 2.23 -25.62
N ALA A 205 -10.57 3.00 -25.94
CA ALA A 205 -11.54 3.50 -24.97
C ALA A 205 -12.17 2.37 -24.15
N LYS A 206 -12.61 1.30 -24.83
CA LYS A 206 -13.13 0.10 -24.16
C LYS A 206 -12.09 -0.57 -23.27
N SER A 207 -10.84 -0.72 -23.72
CA SER A 207 -9.80 -1.39 -22.92
C SER A 207 -9.38 -0.60 -21.68
N LEU A 208 -9.49 0.73 -21.73
CA LEU A 208 -9.13 1.61 -20.61
C LEU A 208 -10.34 2.02 -19.77
N ASN A 209 -11.56 1.58 -20.12
CA ASN A 209 -12.82 2.09 -19.56
C ASN A 209 -12.83 3.63 -19.54
N MET A 210 -12.56 4.24 -20.68
CA MET A 210 -12.35 5.68 -20.85
C MET A 210 -13.36 6.30 -21.81
N ASP A 211 -13.69 7.58 -21.63
CA ASP A 211 -14.53 8.33 -22.57
C ASP A 211 -13.97 8.26 -24.00
N GLN A 212 -14.81 7.84 -24.96
CA GLN A 212 -14.37 7.64 -26.34
C GLN A 212 -13.91 8.94 -27.01
N GLY A 213 -14.58 10.07 -26.77
CA GLY A 213 -14.22 11.36 -27.37
C GLY A 213 -12.84 11.85 -26.90
N VAL A 214 -12.49 11.57 -25.65
CA VAL A 214 -11.15 11.86 -25.12
C VAL A 214 -10.09 10.96 -25.77
N VAL A 215 -10.38 9.68 -25.99
CA VAL A 215 -9.46 8.78 -26.71
C VAL A 215 -9.30 9.17 -28.18
N GLU A 216 -10.37 9.61 -28.84
CA GLU A 216 -10.29 10.19 -30.19
C GLU A 216 -9.39 11.44 -30.20
N THR A 217 -9.50 12.31 -29.18
CA THR A 217 -8.61 13.47 -29.01
C THR A 217 -7.15 13.03 -28.78
N ALA A 218 -6.92 12.01 -27.96
CA ALA A 218 -5.60 11.44 -27.74
C ALA A 218 -4.98 10.91 -29.05
N GLN A 219 -5.77 10.18 -29.84
CA GLN A 219 -5.35 9.69 -31.14
C GLN A 219 -5.01 10.83 -32.11
N GLN A 220 -5.82 11.90 -32.15
CA GLN A 220 -5.59 13.06 -33.00
C GLN A 220 -4.30 13.81 -32.63
N GLN A 221 -3.97 13.91 -31.33
CA GLN A 221 -2.69 14.46 -30.88
C GLN A 221 -1.49 13.54 -31.18
N GLY A 222 -1.75 12.30 -31.61
CA GLY A 222 -0.75 11.36 -32.10
C GLY A 222 0.25 10.85 -31.05
N GLY A 223 1.18 10.02 -31.52
CA GLY A 223 2.20 9.35 -30.71
C GLY A 223 3.46 10.18 -30.43
N GLY A 224 3.43 11.50 -30.60
CA GLY A 224 4.54 12.41 -30.30
C GLY A 224 4.79 12.58 -28.80
N LEU A 225 4.91 11.48 -28.06
CA LEU A 225 5.39 11.45 -26.69
C LEU A 225 6.92 11.46 -26.70
N THR A 226 7.55 12.12 -25.73
CA THR A 226 9.00 11.96 -25.56
C THR A 226 9.34 10.52 -25.16
N GLN A 227 10.62 10.14 -25.24
CA GLN A 227 11.05 8.81 -24.81
C GLN A 227 10.71 8.54 -23.33
N GLU A 228 10.85 9.55 -22.47
CA GLU A 228 10.50 9.48 -21.06
C GLU A 228 8.99 9.32 -20.85
N GLU A 229 8.17 10.11 -21.54
CA GLU A 229 6.70 10.02 -21.47
C GLU A 229 6.20 8.66 -21.98
N GLN A 230 6.82 8.13 -23.04
CA GLN A 230 6.49 6.81 -23.56
C GLN A 230 6.83 5.71 -22.55
N ALA A 231 8.00 5.79 -21.89
CA ALA A 231 8.41 4.82 -20.88
C ALA A 231 7.50 4.86 -19.63
N GLU A 232 7.05 6.05 -19.23
CA GLU A 232 6.06 6.23 -18.16
C GLU A 232 4.70 5.63 -18.55
N ALA A 233 4.16 6.02 -19.70
CA ALA A 233 2.90 5.49 -20.22
C ALA A 233 2.94 3.96 -20.39
N ASP A 234 4.07 3.40 -20.82
CA ASP A 234 4.28 1.95 -20.87
C ASP A 234 4.23 1.27 -19.50
N SER A 235 4.78 1.93 -18.48
CA SER A 235 4.73 1.43 -17.11
C SER A 235 3.30 1.44 -16.59
N TRP A 236 2.54 2.52 -16.84
CA TRP A 236 1.16 2.67 -16.39
C TRP A 236 0.20 1.74 -17.12
N ALA A 237 0.37 1.57 -18.44
CA ALA A 237 -0.47 0.67 -19.25
C ALA A 237 -0.46 -0.79 -18.75
N LYS A 238 0.60 -1.21 -18.04
CA LYS A 238 0.72 -2.54 -17.45
C LYS A 238 -0.04 -2.70 -16.14
N THR A 239 -0.30 -1.61 -15.41
CA THR A 239 -0.84 -1.65 -14.04
C THR A 239 -2.26 -1.10 -13.95
N ILE A 240 -2.68 -0.21 -14.87
CA ILE A 240 -4.07 0.27 -14.95
C ILE A 240 -5.08 -0.89 -15.00
N PRO A 241 -4.92 -1.94 -15.84
CA PRO A 241 -5.89 -3.04 -15.89
C PRO A 241 -6.02 -3.83 -14.58
N SER A 242 -4.97 -3.82 -13.73
CA SER A 242 -4.98 -4.51 -12.44
C SER A 242 -5.60 -3.69 -11.31
N ASN A 243 -5.91 -2.41 -11.55
CA ASN A 243 -6.44 -1.52 -10.50
C ASN A 243 -7.76 -2.04 -9.95
N ASP A 244 -8.69 -2.43 -10.81
CA ASP A 244 -10.03 -2.88 -10.41
C ASP A 244 -9.96 -4.12 -9.52
N ASP A 245 -9.07 -5.07 -9.85
CA ASP A 245 -8.84 -6.28 -9.04
C ASP A 245 -8.24 -5.94 -7.67
N VAL A 246 -7.24 -5.06 -7.63
CA VAL A 246 -6.59 -4.62 -6.39
C VAL A 246 -7.56 -3.83 -5.52
N GLN A 247 -8.37 -2.94 -6.10
CA GLN A 247 -9.42 -2.18 -5.41
C GLN A 247 -10.52 -3.09 -4.86
N ALA A 248 -10.94 -4.11 -5.63
CA ALA A 248 -11.91 -5.09 -5.18
C ALA A 248 -11.40 -5.91 -3.98
N GLU A 249 -10.16 -6.40 -4.04
CA GLU A 249 -9.55 -7.12 -2.91
C GLU A 249 -9.32 -6.17 -1.73
N LEU A 250 -8.89 -4.93 -1.95
CA LEU A 250 -8.75 -3.90 -0.92
C LEU A 250 -10.09 -3.64 -0.21
N LYS A 251 -11.18 -3.47 -0.95
CA LYS A 251 -12.53 -3.30 -0.40
C LYS A 251 -12.92 -4.48 0.47
N LYS A 252 -12.67 -5.71 0.01
CA LYS A 252 -12.93 -6.94 0.78
C LYS A 252 -12.11 -7.01 2.07
N LYS A 253 -10.80 -6.73 2.01
CA LYS A 253 -9.94 -6.71 3.22
C LYS A 253 -10.36 -5.62 4.20
N ARG A 254 -10.78 -4.44 3.70
CA ARG A 254 -11.32 -3.36 4.53
C ARG A 254 -12.59 -3.78 5.26
N VAL A 255 -13.49 -4.51 4.60
CA VAL A 255 -14.69 -5.06 5.26
C VAL A 255 -14.32 -6.03 6.39
N ALA A 256 -13.37 -6.94 6.15
CA ALA A 256 -12.89 -7.87 7.17
C ALA A 256 -12.24 -7.13 8.36
N TRP A 257 -11.43 -6.11 8.08
CA TRP A 257 -10.85 -5.24 9.10
C TRP A 257 -11.92 -4.53 9.93
N ASN A 258 -12.86 -3.84 9.29
CA ASN A 258 -13.96 -3.16 9.98
C ASN A 258 -14.80 -4.13 10.82
N ARG A 259 -15.00 -5.36 10.34
CA ARG A 259 -15.68 -6.40 11.13
C ARG A 259 -14.89 -6.74 12.40
N SER A 260 -13.57 -6.90 12.30
CA SER A 260 -12.74 -7.15 13.49
C SER A 260 -12.75 -5.98 14.48
N LEU A 261 -12.85 -4.73 14.01
CA LEU A 261 -13.05 -3.56 14.88
C LEU A 261 -14.38 -3.65 15.64
N GLN A 262 -15.45 -4.08 14.97
CA GLN A 262 -16.75 -4.28 15.60
C GLN A 262 -16.69 -5.40 16.65
N ASP A 263 -16.02 -6.51 16.36
CA ASP A 263 -15.86 -7.62 17.31
C ASP A 263 -15.08 -7.17 18.57
N VAL A 264 -14.10 -6.25 18.42
CA VAL A 264 -13.40 -5.62 19.55
C VAL A 264 -14.35 -4.77 20.39
N GLN A 265 -15.18 -3.93 19.76
CA GLN A 265 -16.18 -3.13 20.47
C GLN A 265 -17.21 -3.99 21.19
N ASP A 266 -17.64 -5.10 20.60
CA ASP A 266 -18.62 -5.99 21.21
C ASP A 266 -18.01 -6.78 22.38
N PHE A 267 -16.75 -7.22 22.25
CA PHE A 267 -16.00 -7.76 23.39
C PHE A 267 -15.90 -6.76 24.54
N HIS A 268 -15.64 -5.47 24.24
CA HIS A 268 -15.60 -4.44 25.27
C HIS A 268 -16.93 -4.30 26.03
N LYS A 269 -18.05 -4.25 25.30
CA LYS A 269 -19.39 -4.16 25.91
C LYS A 269 -19.66 -5.35 26.82
N ASP A 270 -19.39 -6.56 26.34
CA ASP A 270 -19.57 -7.79 27.11
C ASP A 270 -18.68 -7.81 28.36
N TYR A 271 -17.42 -7.38 28.20
CA TYR A 271 -16.49 -7.27 29.31
C TYR A 271 -17.03 -6.29 30.36
N VAL A 272 -17.48 -5.10 29.99
CA VAL A 272 -18.00 -4.10 30.94
C VAL A 272 -19.27 -4.59 31.64
N ALA A 273 -20.19 -5.24 30.91
CA ALA A 273 -21.46 -5.72 31.45
C ALA A 273 -21.32 -6.93 32.39
N THR A 274 -20.25 -7.73 32.25
CA THR A 274 -20.11 -8.97 33.01
C THR A 274 -19.70 -8.70 34.47
N PRO A 275 -20.38 -9.32 35.46
CA PRO A 275 -20.01 -9.24 36.87
C PRO A 275 -18.53 -9.56 37.12
N LYS A 276 -17.94 -8.88 38.09
CA LYS A 276 -16.51 -9.00 38.45
C LYS A 276 -16.31 -9.90 39.65
N GLN A 277 -15.15 -10.55 39.72
CA GLN A 277 -14.78 -11.40 40.85
C GLN A 277 -14.67 -10.58 42.14
N PRO A 278 -15.18 -11.07 43.28
CA PRO A 278 -14.92 -10.48 44.59
C PRO A 278 -13.40 -10.41 44.82
N GLY A 279 -12.87 -9.23 45.14
CA GLY A 279 -11.43 -9.02 45.35
C GLY A 279 -10.60 -8.79 44.07
N ASN A 280 -11.19 -8.91 42.88
CA ASN A 280 -10.55 -8.51 41.62
C ASN A 280 -11.56 -7.80 40.69
N PRO A 281 -11.77 -6.48 40.85
CA PRO A 281 -12.78 -5.72 40.09
C PRO A 281 -12.49 -5.64 38.58
N ARG A 282 -11.33 -6.13 38.13
CA ARG A 282 -10.95 -6.17 36.70
C ARG A 282 -11.17 -7.54 36.06
N MET A 283 -11.36 -8.59 36.85
CA MET A 283 -11.54 -9.94 36.32
C MET A 283 -13.04 -10.29 36.27
N PRO A 284 -13.61 -10.64 35.10
CA PRO A 284 -14.95 -11.22 35.01
C PRO A 284 -15.06 -12.52 35.81
N VAL A 285 -16.24 -12.82 36.35
CA VAL A 285 -16.47 -14.09 37.08
C VAL A 285 -16.10 -15.30 36.20
N ALA A 286 -16.44 -15.27 34.90
CA ALA A 286 -16.02 -16.25 33.90
C ALA A 286 -14.64 -15.92 33.28
N GLY A 287 -13.63 -15.69 34.13
CA GLY A 287 -12.32 -15.16 33.71
C GLY A 287 -11.62 -15.96 32.60
N SER A 288 -11.61 -17.30 32.66
CA SER A 288 -10.99 -18.15 31.63
C SER A 288 -11.66 -18.02 30.27
N ALA A 289 -13.00 -17.99 30.23
CA ALA A 289 -13.74 -17.81 28.98
C ALA A 289 -13.43 -16.44 28.34
N PHE A 290 -13.29 -15.39 29.14
CA PHE A 290 -12.88 -14.06 28.65
C PHE A 290 -11.44 -14.05 28.15
N GLN A 291 -10.52 -14.74 28.83
CA GLN A 291 -9.13 -14.87 28.38
C GLN A 291 -9.04 -15.58 27.03
N ASP A 292 -9.78 -16.67 26.83
CA ASP A 292 -9.72 -17.43 25.58
C ASP A 292 -10.36 -16.65 24.43
N ARG A 293 -11.52 -16.03 24.65
CA ARG A 293 -12.14 -15.14 23.67
C ARG A 293 -11.25 -13.94 23.33
N PHE A 294 -10.54 -13.38 24.31
CA PHE A 294 -9.58 -12.30 24.06
C PHE A 294 -8.43 -12.75 23.13
N LYS A 295 -7.86 -13.95 23.34
CA LYS A 295 -6.79 -14.48 22.47
C LYS A 295 -7.27 -14.67 21.03
N GLU A 296 -8.49 -15.22 20.87
CA GLU A 296 -9.11 -15.41 19.55
C GLU A 296 -9.36 -14.08 18.85
N LEU A 297 -9.93 -13.11 19.58
CA LEU A 297 -10.18 -11.76 19.12
C LEU A 297 -8.89 -11.06 18.66
N GLU A 298 -7.86 -11.07 19.50
CA GLU A 298 -6.56 -10.46 19.18
C GLU A 298 -5.96 -11.09 17.92
N LYS A 299 -5.94 -12.42 17.83
CA LYS A 299 -5.46 -13.13 16.63
C LYS A 299 -6.25 -12.75 15.37
N GLY A 300 -7.57 -12.68 15.47
CA GLY A 300 -8.45 -12.30 14.36
C GLY A 300 -8.21 -10.87 13.89
N PHE A 301 -8.08 -9.93 14.83
CA PHE A 301 -7.76 -8.54 14.60
C PHE A 301 -6.39 -8.36 13.91
N GLU A 302 -5.35 -9.00 14.45
CA GLU A 302 -4.00 -8.95 13.86
C GLU A 302 -3.97 -9.46 12.42
N LEU A 303 -4.63 -10.60 12.17
CA LEU A 303 -4.71 -11.17 10.83
C LEU A 303 -5.45 -10.23 9.85
N ALA A 304 -6.59 -9.69 10.26
CA ALA A 304 -7.38 -8.78 9.43
C ALA A 304 -6.61 -7.49 9.11
N TYR A 305 -5.97 -6.90 10.12
CA TYR A 305 -5.13 -5.71 9.95
C TYR A 305 -3.94 -5.99 9.01
N ALA A 306 -3.21 -7.07 9.23
CA ALA A 306 -2.06 -7.43 8.40
C ALA A 306 -2.46 -7.62 6.93
N GLN A 307 -3.59 -8.28 6.67
CA GLN A 307 -4.12 -8.44 5.32
C GLN A 307 -4.53 -7.11 4.68
N TYR A 308 -5.22 -6.23 5.43
CA TYR A 308 -5.59 -4.90 4.97
C TYR A 308 -4.36 -4.03 4.66
N ARG A 309 -3.39 -3.98 5.58
CA ARG A 309 -2.11 -3.28 5.39
C ARG A 309 -1.36 -3.76 4.15
N GLN A 310 -1.29 -5.07 3.93
CA GLN A 310 -0.57 -5.62 2.80
C GLN A 310 -1.21 -5.22 1.46
N ILE A 311 -2.53 -5.37 1.31
CA ILE A 311 -3.20 -5.00 0.06
C ILE A 311 -3.19 -3.49 -0.18
N TYR A 312 -3.25 -2.68 0.89
CA TYR A 312 -3.15 -1.22 0.77
C TYR A 312 -1.75 -0.78 0.30
N ARG A 313 -0.69 -1.47 0.72
CA ARG A 313 0.67 -1.28 0.19
C ARG A 313 0.77 -1.69 -1.28
N VAL A 314 0.15 -2.79 -1.70
CA VAL A 314 0.10 -3.18 -3.12
C VAL A 314 -0.57 -2.07 -3.94
N TYR A 315 -1.72 -1.59 -3.47
CA TYR A 315 -2.47 -0.51 -4.10
C TYR A 315 -1.62 0.77 -4.27
N GLN A 316 -1.04 1.30 -3.19
CA GLN A 316 -0.32 2.58 -3.27
C GLN A 316 1.09 2.50 -3.83
N LEU A 317 1.79 1.36 -3.69
CA LEU A 317 3.24 1.29 -3.96
C LEU A 317 3.61 0.36 -5.13
N GLN A 318 2.76 -0.61 -5.49
CA GLN A 318 3.08 -1.59 -6.53
C GLN A 318 2.38 -1.32 -7.85
N LEU A 319 1.23 -0.63 -7.84
CA LEU A 319 0.62 -0.10 -9.06
C LEU A 319 1.36 1.18 -9.47
N SER A 320 2.13 1.11 -10.56
CA SER A 320 3.02 2.21 -10.97
C SER A 320 2.29 3.52 -11.24
N PHE A 321 1.04 3.48 -11.72
CA PHE A 321 0.25 4.68 -11.97
C PHE A 321 -0.26 5.32 -10.66
N GLU A 322 -0.73 4.52 -9.69
CA GLU A 322 -1.09 4.97 -8.33
C GLU A 322 0.11 5.52 -7.57
N ALA A 323 1.23 4.79 -7.56
CA ALA A 323 2.44 5.20 -6.85
C ALA A 323 2.95 6.57 -7.34
N ASP A 324 2.89 6.79 -8.65
CA ASP A 324 3.20 8.09 -9.26
C ASP A 324 2.20 9.16 -8.81
N ALA A 325 0.89 8.92 -8.91
CA ALA A 325 -0.14 9.88 -8.49
C ALA A 325 -0.02 10.25 -6.99
N TRP A 326 0.20 9.28 -6.10
CA TRP A 326 0.45 9.51 -4.67
C TRP A 326 1.72 10.30 -4.43
N GLN A 327 2.81 10.02 -5.16
CA GLN A 327 4.05 10.78 -5.04
C GLN A 327 3.83 12.26 -5.37
N ILE A 328 3.10 12.54 -6.46
CA ILE A 328 2.84 13.92 -6.92
C ILE A 328 1.86 14.64 -5.99
N GLY A 329 0.80 13.98 -5.54
CA GLY A 329 -0.12 14.53 -4.54
C GLY A 329 0.59 14.91 -3.23
N ARG A 330 1.45 14.03 -2.69
CA ARG A 330 2.25 14.35 -1.48
C ARG A 330 3.20 15.53 -1.69
N ALA A 331 3.70 15.73 -2.90
CA ALA A 331 4.51 16.91 -3.23
C ALA A 331 3.67 18.20 -3.19
N ALA A 332 2.41 18.16 -3.66
CA ALA A 332 1.48 19.28 -3.50
C ALA A 332 1.16 19.56 -2.03
N HIS A 333 0.85 18.52 -1.24
CA HIS A 333 0.67 18.65 0.20
C HIS A 333 1.85 19.37 0.85
N THR A 334 3.08 18.90 0.57
CA THR A 334 4.31 19.46 1.12
C THR A 334 4.50 20.93 0.73
N THR A 335 4.13 21.28 -0.51
CA THR A 335 4.24 22.66 -1.00
C THR A 335 3.33 23.61 -0.23
N VAL A 336 2.10 23.17 0.08
CA VAL A 336 1.10 23.95 0.83
C VAL A 336 1.39 23.96 2.33
N ALA A 337 1.55 22.79 2.95
CA ALA A 337 1.72 22.66 4.40
C ALA A 337 3.14 22.94 4.90
N LYS A 338 4.13 23.06 4.00
CA LYS A 338 5.57 23.13 4.32
C LYS A 338 6.09 21.91 5.09
N GLN A 339 5.31 20.84 5.14
CA GLN A 339 5.66 19.55 5.74
C GLN A 339 5.05 18.41 4.91
N PRO A 340 5.75 17.29 4.74
CA PRO A 340 5.18 16.14 4.08
C PRO A 340 4.03 15.56 4.92
N PRO A 341 2.98 15.02 4.28
CA PRO A 341 1.96 14.28 5.04
C PRO A 341 2.61 13.00 5.61
N PRO A 342 2.02 12.39 6.65
CA PRO A 342 2.51 11.09 7.15
C PRO A 342 2.68 10.09 6.01
N ASP A 343 3.75 9.30 6.04
CA ASP A 343 3.92 8.23 5.06
C ASP A 343 2.89 7.11 5.27
N LEU A 344 2.84 6.16 4.34
CA LEU A 344 1.85 5.10 4.40
C LEU A 344 1.96 4.27 5.69
N ASP A 345 3.17 3.96 6.14
CA ASP A 345 3.34 3.13 7.33
C ASP A 345 2.93 3.88 8.60
N ALA A 346 3.23 5.18 8.69
CA ALA A 346 2.73 6.05 9.75
C ALA A 346 1.19 6.12 9.73
N LYS A 347 0.57 6.36 8.57
CA LYS A 347 -0.89 6.37 8.43
C LYS A 347 -1.53 5.06 8.88
N LEU A 348 -0.95 3.92 8.48
CA LEU A 348 -1.46 2.61 8.88
C LEU A 348 -1.26 2.37 10.37
N ALA A 349 -0.10 2.73 10.93
CA ALA A 349 0.17 2.64 12.37
C ALA A 349 -0.83 3.46 13.18
N ASP A 350 -1.14 4.69 12.75
CA ASP A 350 -2.13 5.56 13.41
C ASP A 350 -3.54 4.95 13.41
N LEU A 351 -3.92 4.24 12.34
CA LEU A 351 -5.21 3.51 12.30
C LEU A 351 -5.29 2.37 13.33
N ARG A 352 -4.15 1.79 13.70
CA ARG A 352 -4.06 0.67 14.64
C ARG A 352 -3.84 1.12 16.09
N ALA A 353 -3.11 2.21 16.31
CA ALA A 353 -2.64 2.65 17.62
C ALA A 353 -3.70 2.74 18.72
N PRO A 354 -4.94 3.26 18.47
CA PRO A 354 -5.98 3.28 19.50
C PRO A 354 -6.33 1.88 20.03
N TRP A 355 -6.26 0.87 19.17
CA TRP A 355 -6.60 -0.50 19.51
C TRP A 355 -5.46 -1.23 20.22
N ASP A 356 -4.20 -0.94 19.87
CA ASP A 356 -3.04 -1.48 20.57
C ASP A 356 -3.09 -1.15 22.07
N LEU A 357 -3.51 0.09 22.41
CA LEU A 357 -3.72 0.51 23.79
C LEU A 357 -4.86 -0.28 24.46
N VAL A 358 -5.96 -0.53 23.75
CA VAL A 358 -7.09 -1.32 24.25
C VAL A 358 -6.66 -2.77 24.53
N PHE A 359 -5.97 -3.42 23.58
CA PHE A 359 -5.45 -4.78 23.75
C PHE A 359 -4.43 -4.87 24.90
N ALA A 360 -3.55 -3.88 25.03
CA ALA A 360 -2.60 -3.82 26.14
C ALA A 360 -3.30 -3.74 27.51
N ASN A 361 -4.34 -2.91 27.62
CA ASN A 361 -5.12 -2.77 28.85
C ASN A 361 -5.86 -4.08 29.20
N TRP A 362 -6.55 -4.70 28.24
CA TRP A 362 -7.24 -5.98 28.49
C TRP A 362 -6.27 -7.10 28.82
N ARG A 363 -5.10 -7.15 28.16
CA ARG A 363 -4.06 -8.11 28.51
C ARG A 363 -3.62 -7.94 29.96
N ALA A 364 -3.37 -6.69 30.39
CA ALA A 364 -3.03 -6.41 31.78
C ALA A 364 -4.17 -6.81 32.75
N TRP A 365 -5.43 -6.59 32.40
CA TRP A 365 -6.57 -6.90 33.29
C TRP A 365 -6.89 -8.38 33.37
N LEU A 366 -6.82 -9.10 32.25
CA LEU A 366 -7.21 -10.50 32.14
C LEU A 366 -6.08 -11.47 32.52
N PHE A 367 -4.81 -11.08 32.41
CA PHE A 367 -3.69 -12.01 32.61
C PHE A 367 -2.77 -11.65 33.76
N THR A 368 -2.96 -10.50 34.41
CA THR A 368 -2.21 -10.20 35.64
C THR A 368 -2.87 -10.94 36.80
N ALA A 369 -2.08 -11.75 37.51
CA ALA A 369 -2.56 -12.40 38.74
C ALA A 369 -3.09 -11.32 39.71
N PRO A 370 -4.21 -11.59 40.41
CA PRO A 370 -4.66 -10.65 41.44
C PRO A 370 -3.53 -10.40 42.43
N PRO A 371 -3.38 -9.17 42.96
CA PRO A 371 -2.48 -8.95 44.07
C PRO A 371 -2.84 -9.97 45.15
N ARG A 372 -1.84 -10.75 45.60
CA ARG A 372 -2.06 -11.72 46.67
C ARG A 372 -2.69 -10.92 47.82
N PRO A 373 -3.82 -11.36 48.39
CA PRO A 373 -4.39 -10.67 49.54
C PRO A 373 -3.25 -10.48 50.53
N HIS A 374 -3.07 -9.24 51.00
CA HIS A 374 -2.06 -8.94 52.01
C HIS A 374 -2.37 -9.91 53.15
N ARG A 375 -1.57 -10.96 53.28
CA ARG A 375 -1.80 -11.93 54.33
C ARG A 375 -1.53 -11.13 55.60
N ASP A 376 -2.57 -10.85 56.36
CA ASP A 376 -2.43 -10.24 57.66
C ASP A 376 -1.45 -11.14 58.45
N PRO A 377 -0.26 -10.64 58.82
CA PRO A 377 0.70 -11.44 59.56
C PRO A 377 0.08 -12.05 60.83
N ALA A 378 -0.89 -11.34 61.45
CA ALA A 378 -1.61 -11.81 62.62
C ALA A 378 -2.52 -13.03 62.32
N ALA A 379 -3.06 -13.14 61.10
CA ALA A 379 -3.87 -14.28 60.67
C ALA A 379 -3.02 -15.51 60.28
N ILE A 380 -1.74 -15.32 59.92
CA ILE A 380 -0.81 -16.43 59.66
C ILE A 380 -0.25 -17.01 60.97
N GLN A 381 -0.10 -16.17 62.00
CA GLN A 381 0.57 -16.52 63.26
C GLN A 381 0.03 -17.78 63.97
N PRO A 382 -1.30 -18.06 64.01
CA PRO A 382 -1.80 -19.30 64.61
C PRO A 382 -1.72 -20.54 63.70
N LEU A 383 -1.58 -20.38 62.38
CA LEU A 383 -1.42 -21.52 61.44
C LEU A 383 0.03 -22.01 61.35
N VAL A 384 0.99 -21.20 61.81
CA VAL A 384 2.35 -21.64 62.15
C VAL A 384 2.40 -22.04 63.63
N GLN A 385 1.39 -22.76 64.11
CA GLN A 385 1.64 -23.68 65.21
C GLN A 385 2.66 -24.68 64.67
N ARG A 386 3.89 -24.56 65.17
CA ARG A 386 4.97 -25.49 64.92
C ARG A 386 4.39 -26.90 65.05
N HIS A 387 4.19 -27.60 63.92
CA HIS A 387 4.14 -29.05 63.99
C HIS A 387 5.41 -29.41 64.77
N ALA A 388 5.24 -30.03 65.94
CA ALA A 388 6.37 -30.54 66.68
C ALA A 388 7.19 -31.34 65.67
N ILE A 389 8.45 -30.95 65.49
CA ILE A 389 9.37 -31.74 64.67
C ILE A 389 9.27 -33.14 65.27
N PRO A 390 8.88 -34.17 64.50
CA PRO A 390 8.88 -35.53 65.01
C PRO A 390 10.25 -35.77 65.64
N ALA A 391 10.32 -36.36 66.84
CA ALA A 391 11.58 -36.54 67.57
C ALA A 391 12.66 -37.27 66.73
N GLU A 392 12.22 -37.99 65.70
CA GLU A 392 13.02 -38.67 64.67
C GLU A 392 13.88 -37.72 63.80
N LEU A 393 13.48 -36.45 63.68
CA LEU A 393 14.12 -35.42 62.85
C LEU A 393 14.83 -34.34 63.69
N GLU A 394 14.93 -34.52 65.01
CA GLU A 394 15.90 -33.74 65.79
C GLU A 394 17.31 -34.08 65.30
N PRO A 395 18.18 -33.08 65.08
CA PRO A 395 19.53 -33.33 64.61
C PRO A 395 20.23 -34.29 65.59
N LEU A 396 20.76 -35.38 65.04
CA LEU A 396 21.77 -36.22 65.70
C LEU A 396 22.75 -35.27 66.39
N ARG A 397 22.78 -35.30 67.72
CA ARG A 397 23.71 -34.48 68.50
C ARG A 397 25.12 -34.70 67.96
N ASP A 398 25.86 -33.61 67.78
CA ASP A 398 27.26 -33.55 67.32
C ASP A 398 28.27 -34.21 68.31
N ASP A 399 27.80 -35.08 69.22
CA ASP A 399 28.57 -35.64 70.33
C ASP A 399 29.22 -36.99 69.97
N VAL A 400 29.27 -37.39 68.70
CA VAL A 400 30.01 -38.60 68.29
C VAL A 400 31.49 -38.25 68.23
N GLU A 401 32.20 -38.49 69.34
CA GLU A 401 33.66 -38.50 69.35
C GLU A 401 34.19 -39.51 68.31
N PRO A 402 35.15 -39.13 67.46
CA PRO A 402 35.77 -40.06 66.54
C PRO A 402 36.60 -41.09 67.32
N ALA A 403 36.27 -42.37 67.16
CA ALA A 403 37.07 -43.47 67.70
C ALA A 403 38.51 -43.36 67.18
N SER A 404 39.46 -43.37 68.13
CA SER A 404 40.91 -43.36 67.89
C SER A 404 41.43 -44.71 67.44
#